data_AF-A0A7C8MU95-F1
#
_entry.id   AF-A0A7C8MU95-F1
#
_cell.length_a   1.000
_cell.length_b   1.000
_cell.length_c   1.000
_cell.angle_alpha   90.00
_cell.angle_beta   90.00
_cell.angle_gamma   90.00
#
_symmetry.space_group_name_H-M   'P 1'
#
loop_
_entity.id
_entity.type
_entity.pdbx_description
1 polymer ?
#
loop_
_entity_poly.entity_id
_entity_poly.type
_entity_poly.pdbx_seq_one_letter_code
_entity_poly.pdbx_strand_id
1 'polypeptide(L)'
;MEAKCQVIRPKDARQFRQRSVSVLPLSDPTQRLAASRHVEYPEASAATRPPPELVLSPNTNERLAAAKRAQDELIDNVRAEALAMRERQYEKLRTIRRFRKTAAREKREREETLHQQQMGNFEQILLEFETRRAIEEEERIAEVARRDSIRESMTQMRDEAARQRQVEEDRRFAEYMEVAARVAEVEIRAQEESEERERIRRGRLRECAVCMEENDMGYMIQAPCVHWYCYEDLQNLKLDNIMVTFEDPSVIEAFVQGQLKHPMARKRVGTRTVYRCHNDFGGLHNAEALGKMYPKITDLGLAQRGDGPGPLLHPIQPNGCHAPEVLLGTGWSYSAGIWNFGIMVWKLLAGRGLFEQGNLNPYSAVQHLADMIALIGPAPSVLIQREKDRRQWRWNPQVFNSSSKLCGNAAEFYGGPFFTDDGTFIGNQLVPHTRIWENEVPECIPREETDQFFKFMRRMICWLPEKRATARELKSDPWFDNITRT
;
A
#
# COMPACT_ATOMS: atom_id res chain seq x y z
N MET A 1 10.34 34.48 21.39
CA MET A 1 9.29 33.63 20.79
C MET A 1 9.86 32.23 20.70
N GLU A 2 9.46 31.34 21.61
CA GLU A 2 9.36 29.89 21.43
C GLU A 2 8.77 29.34 22.72
N ALA A 3 7.63 28.67 22.61
CA ALA A 3 6.74 28.37 23.71
C ALA A 3 6.49 26.88 23.84
N LYS A 4 6.66 26.41 25.07
CA LYS A 4 5.89 25.38 25.78
C LYS A 4 6.20 23.90 25.48
N CYS A 5 7.18 23.43 26.22
CA CYS A 5 7.28 22.07 26.76
C CYS A 5 6.13 21.84 27.77
N GLN A 6 5.40 20.73 27.65
CA GLN A 6 4.27 20.37 28.51
C GLN A 6 4.68 19.50 29.71
N VAL A 7 4.49 20.09 30.90
CA VAL A 7 3.88 19.55 32.13
C VAL A 7 3.91 18.02 32.37
N ILE A 8 4.61 17.61 33.44
CA ILE A 8 4.11 16.60 34.39
C ILE A 8 4.32 17.11 35.81
N ARG A 9 3.31 16.94 36.67
CA ARG A 9 3.34 16.40 38.07
C ARG A 9 2.05 16.84 38.81
N PRO A 10 1.55 16.14 39.86
CA PRO A 10 2.36 15.46 40.89
C PRO A 10 1.75 14.22 41.61
N LYS A 11 2.60 13.37 42.20
CA LYS A 11 2.75 13.16 43.67
C LYS A 11 3.23 11.74 44.01
N ASP A 12 4.41 11.70 44.61
CA ASP A 12 4.85 10.65 45.53
C ASP A 12 4.02 10.68 46.81
N ALA A 13 3.66 9.49 47.32
CA ALA A 13 3.23 9.33 48.70
C ALA A 13 3.58 7.93 49.25
N ARG A 14 4.44 7.95 50.27
CA ARG A 14 4.60 7.00 51.39
C ARG A 14 5.66 5.91 51.27
N GLN A 15 6.86 6.37 51.66
CA GLN A 15 7.90 5.65 52.39
C GLN A 15 7.34 4.81 53.56
N PHE A 16 7.84 3.59 53.67
CA PHE A 16 7.76 2.73 54.85
C PHE A 16 8.56 3.33 56.03
N ARG A 17 7.90 3.46 57.18
CA ARG A 17 8.52 3.77 58.48
C ARG A 17 9.07 2.48 59.09
N GLN A 18 10.39 2.38 59.20
CA GLN A 18 11.04 1.66 60.30
C GLN A 18 11.24 2.64 61.46
N ARG A 19 10.64 2.34 62.62
CA ARG A 19 11.12 2.84 63.92
C ARG A 19 11.04 1.70 64.92
N SER A 20 12.24 1.21 65.21
CA SER A 20 12.67 0.57 66.44
C SER A 20 12.10 1.29 67.66
N VAL A 21 11.49 0.53 68.57
CA VAL A 21 11.25 0.94 69.96
C VAL A 21 11.82 -0.13 70.87
N SER A 22 12.62 0.38 71.80
CA SER A 22 13.45 -0.26 72.78
C SER A 22 12.66 -0.93 73.91
N VAL A 23 13.01 -2.19 74.17
CA VAL A 23 13.45 -2.80 75.44
C VAL A 23 13.01 -2.19 76.79
N LEU A 24 12.45 -3.09 77.63
CA LEU A 24 12.47 -3.26 79.11
C LEU A 24 11.14 -3.01 79.88
N PRO A 25 10.88 -3.72 81.01
CA PRO A 25 11.58 -4.89 81.58
C PRO A 25 10.67 -6.09 81.96
N LEU A 26 11.31 -7.26 82.05
CA LEU A 26 10.88 -8.41 82.83
C LEU A 26 10.95 -8.08 84.34
N SER A 27 9.88 -8.37 85.07
CA SER A 27 9.90 -8.50 86.53
C SER A 27 9.45 -9.92 86.90
N ASP A 28 10.43 -10.69 87.38
CA ASP A 28 10.31 -11.98 88.03
C ASP A 28 9.80 -11.79 89.48
N PRO A 29 8.75 -12.49 89.93
CA PRO A 29 8.45 -12.60 91.34
C PRO A 29 8.66 -14.04 91.83
N THR A 30 9.90 -14.51 91.83
CA THR A 30 10.37 -15.46 92.83
C THR A 30 11.04 -14.72 93.98
N GLN A 31 10.73 -15.17 95.20
CA GLN A 31 11.21 -14.69 96.50
C GLN A 31 10.46 -13.49 97.11
N ARG A 32 9.58 -13.81 98.07
CA ARG A 32 9.72 -13.43 99.49
C ARG A 32 8.46 -13.84 100.26
N LEU A 33 8.62 -14.76 101.21
CA LEU A 33 8.25 -14.60 102.63
C LEU A 33 8.19 -15.98 103.30
N ALA A 34 9.35 -16.38 103.84
CA ALA A 34 9.40 -17.22 105.03
C ALA A 34 9.43 -16.28 106.23
N ALA A 35 8.54 -16.47 107.21
CA ALA A 35 8.77 -15.99 108.57
C ALA A 35 7.89 -16.71 109.59
N SER A 36 8.58 -17.40 110.51
CA SER A 36 8.33 -17.47 111.97
C SER A 36 7.05 -18.16 112.47
N ARG A 37 7.03 -18.83 113.62
CA ARG A 37 8.03 -19.04 114.68
C ARG A 37 7.52 -20.21 115.56
N HIS A 38 8.41 -21.12 115.93
CA HIS A 38 8.24 -21.92 117.15
C HIS A 38 8.41 -21.01 118.37
N VAL A 39 7.60 -21.25 119.39
CA VAL A 39 7.77 -20.71 120.73
C VAL A 39 7.58 -21.88 121.70
N GLU A 40 8.68 -22.31 122.32
CA GLU A 40 8.71 -23.04 123.58
C GLU A 40 9.14 -22.06 124.67
N TYR A 41 8.53 -22.15 125.85
CA TYR A 41 8.99 -21.56 127.12
C TYR A 41 8.36 -22.33 128.30
N PRO A 42 8.94 -22.27 129.51
CA PRO A 42 9.45 -23.44 130.24
C PRO A 42 9.06 -23.43 131.75
N GLU A 43 9.85 -24.15 132.57
CA GLU A 43 10.04 -23.99 134.03
C GLU A 43 8.95 -24.62 134.93
N ALA A 44 9.17 -25.07 136.16
CA ALA A 44 10.30 -25.04 137.11
C ALA A 44 10.04 -26.15 138.17
N SER A 45 11.06 -26.85 138.68
CA SER A 45 11.74 -26.58 139.96
C SER A 45 10.94 -26.80 141.25
N ALA A 46 11.20 -27.96 141.87
CA ALA A 46 11.73 -28.16 143.22
C ALA A 46 10.93 -27.80 144.49
N ALA A 47 10.91 -28.81 145.37
CA ALA A 47 10.97 -28.76 146.85
C ALA A 47 9.73 -28.19 147.57
N THR A 48 9.31 -28.63 148.76
CA THR A 48 10.06 -29.03 149.95
C THR A 48 9.07 -29.58 150.99
N ARG A 49 9.51 -30.54 151.82
CA ARG A 49 9.00 -30.93 153.15
C ARG A 49 7.60 -31.62 153.24
N PRO A 50 7.46 -32.70 154.04
CA PRO A 50 6.18 -33.35 154.27
C PRO A 50 5.35 -32.56 155.29
N PRO A 51 4.06 -32.25 155.00
CA PRO A 51 3.14 -31.69 155.99
C PRO A 51 2.42 -32.81 156.78
N PRO A 52 1.86 -32.49 157.95
CA PRO A 52 1.62 -33.43 159.04
C PRO A 52 0.39 -34.32 158.79
N GLU A 53 0.42 -35.52 159.38
CA GLU A 53 -0.75 -36.41 159.44
C GLU A 53 -1.88 -35.74 160.21
N LEU A 54 -2.86 -35.26 159.45
CA LEU A 54 -4.19 -34.92 159.95
C LEU A 54 -5.10 -36.11 159.68
N VAL A 55 -5.36 -36.87 160.73
CA VAL A 55 -6.38 -37.91 160.75
C VAL A 55 -7.74 -37.23 160.61
N LEU A 56 -8.29 -37.23 159.40
CA LEU A 56 -9.65 -36.76 159.11
C LEU A 56 -10.66 -37.86 159.44
N SER A 57 -11.74 -37.48 160.12
CA SER A 57 -12.77 -38.45 160.55
C SER A 57 -13.47 -39.12 159.35
N PRO A 58 -13.99 -40.35 159.51
CA PRO A 58 -14.56 -41.15 158.42
C PRO A 58 -15.61 -40.43 157.56
N ASN A 59 -16.38 -39.52 158.15
CA ASN A 59 -17.48 -38.81 157.48
C ASN A 59 -16.99 -37.77 156.44
N THR A 60 -15.72 -37.38 156.51
CA THR A 60 -15.09 -36.40 155.60
C THR A 60 -14.54 -37.03 154.32
N ASN A 61 -14.13 -38.30 154.37
CA ASN A 61 -13.56 -39.02 153.22
C ASN A 61 -14.61 -39.39 152.17
N GLU A 62 -15.81 -39.78 152.60
CA GLU A 62 -16.89 -40.13 151.65
C GLU A 62 -17.37 -38.94 150.82
N ARG A 63 -17.43 -37.75 151.42
CA ARG A 63 -17.84 -36.52 150.71
C ARG A 63 -16.82 -36.09 149.65
N LEU A 64 -15.52 -36.27 149.92
CA LEU A 64 -14.45 -35.91 148.98
C LEU A 64 -14.40 -36.90 147.80
N ALA A 65 -14.62 -38.20 148.05
CA ALA A 65 -14.68 -39.21 147.00
C ALA A 65 -15.89 -39.01 146.06
N ALA A 66 -17.03 -38.55 146.58
CA ALA A 66 -18.21 -38.24 145.78
C ALA A 66 -18.00 -37.02 144.86
N ALA A 67 -17.38 -35.95 145.36
CA ALA A 67 -17.10 -34.74 144.58
C ALA A 67 -16.12 -35.02 143.42
N LYS A 68 -15.12 -35.88 143.65
CA LYS A 68 -14.12 -36.22 142.63
C LYS A 68 -14.73 -37.00 141.45
N ARG A 69 -15.64 -37.94 141.73
CA ARG A 69 -16.37 -38.68 140.67
C ARG A 69 -17.21 -37.76 139.78
N ALA A 70 -17.90 -36.79 140.36
CA ALA A 70 -18.70 -35.82 139.58
C ALA A 70 -17.84 -34.91 138.69
N GLN A 71 -16.62 -34.57 139.14
CA GLN A 71 -15.70 -33.75 138.36
C GLN A 71 -15.14 -34.53 137.16
N ASP A 72 -14.77 -35.80 137.35
CA ASP A 72 -14.22 -36.64 136.27
C ASP A 72 -15.27 -36.87 135.17
N GLU A 73 -16.53 -37.08 135.55
CA GLU A 73 -17.65 -37.28 134.61
C GLU A 73 -17.93 -36.04 133.75
N LEU A 74 -17.76 -34.83 134.30
CA LEU A 74 -17.89 -33.58 133.54
C LEU A 74 -16.74 -33.40 132.54
N ILE A 75 -15.52 -33.76 132.93
CA ILE A 75 -14.33 -33.65 132.06
C ILE A 75 -14.48 -34.58 130.85
N ASP A 76 -14.96 -35.79 131.04
CA ASP A 76 -15.13 -36.75 129.94
C ASP A 76 -16.24 -36.33 128.98
N ASN A 77 -17.33 -35.75 129.47
CA ASN A 77 -18.38 -35.18 128.61
C ASN A 77 -17.86 -34.03 127.75
N VAL A 78 -17.10 -33.09 128.33
CA VAL A 78 -16.51 -31.97 127.57
C VAL A 78 -15.51 -32.47 126.52
N ARG A 79 -14.72 -33.51 126.84
CA ARG A 79 -13.79 -34.14 125.88
C ARG A 79 -14.54 -34.83 124.74
N ALA A 80 -15.62 -35.54 125.04
CA ALA A 80 -16.44 -36.22 124.04
C ALA A 80 -17.08 -35.21 123.07
N GLU A 81 -17.62 -34.10 123.57
CA GLU A 81 -18.18 -33.04 122.73
C GLU A 81 -17.12 -32.34 121.87
N ALA A 82 -15.93 -32.09 122.42
CA ALA A 82 -14.82 -31.50 121.67
C ALA A 82 -14.35 -32.42 120.52
N LEU A 83 -14.29 -33.74 120.75
CA LEU A 83 -14.00 -34.74 119.73
C LEU A 83 -15.08 -34.76 118.63
N ALA A 84 -16.36 -34.78 119.02
CA ALA A 84 -17.48 -34.75 118.07
C ALA A 84 -17.53 -33.44 117.25
N MET A 85 -17.12 -32.31 117.84
CA MET A 85 -16.99 -31.04 117.12
C MET A 85 -15.84 -31.08 116.10
N ARG A 86 -14.69 -31.65 116.51
CA ARG A 86 -13.51 -31.78 115.64
C ARG A 86 -13.78 -32.70 114.46
N GLU A 87 -14.49 -33.81 114.65
CA GLU A 87 -14.91 -34.70 113.56
C GLU A 87 -15.83 -33.99 112.56
N ARG A 88 -16.81 -33.21 113.05
CA ARG A 88 -17.69 -32.41 112.18
C ARG A 88 -16.91 -31.37 111.37
N GLN A 89 -15.90 -30.73 111.95
CA GLN A 89 -15.03 -29.80 111.23
C GLN A 89 -14.16 -30.50 110.17
N TYR A 90 -13.61 -31.68 110.49
CA TYR A 90 -12.85 -32.47 109.53
C TYR A 90 -13.70 -32.94 108.35
N GLU A 91 -14.94 -33.34 108.58
CA GLU A 91 -15.83 -33.79 107.48
C GLU A 91 -16.24 -32.61 106.58
N LYS A 92 -16.47 -31.41 107.13
CA LYS A 92 -16.67 -30.19 106.34
C LYS A 92 -15.45 -29.86 105.46
N LEU A 93 -14.24 -29.94 106.02
CA LEU A 93 -13.01 -29.71 105.26
C LEU A 93 -12.80 -30.78 104.16
N ARG A 94 -13.14 -32.04 104.45
CA ARG A 94 -13.07 -33.13 103.48
C ARG A 94 -14.01 -32.89 102.30
N THR A 95 -15.21 -32.40 102.58
CA THR A 95 -16.21 -32.02 101.58
C THR A 95 -15.71 -30.87 100.70
N ILE A 96 -15.19 -29.79 101.30
CA ILE A 96 -14.63 -28.65 100.56
C ILE A 96 -13.44 -29.07 99.68
N ARG A 97 -12.56 -29.95 100.18
CA ARG A 97 -11.44 -30.48 99.39
C ARG A 97 -11.92 -31.30 98.19
N ARG A 98 -12.99 -32.10 98.33
CA ARG A 98 -13.60 -32.82 97.20
C ARG A 98 -14.15 -31.85 96.16
N PHE A 99 -14.94 -30.85 96.58
CA PHE A 99 -15.48 -29.83 95.66
C PHE A 99 -14.41 -29.04 94.92
N ARG A 100 -13.32 -28.64 95.61
CA ARG A 100 -12.21 -27.95 94.95
C ARG A 100 -11.49 -28.84 93.93
N LYS A 101 -11.35 -30.14 94.22
CA LYS A 101 -10.75 -31.09 93.26
C LYS A 101 -11.64 -31.29 92.04
N THR A 102 -12.96 -31.43 92.21
CA THR A 102 -13.89 -31.54 91.07
C THR A 102 -13.93 -30.25 90.26
N ALA A 103 -14.05 -29.07 90.89
CA ALA A 103 -14.04 -27.80 90.18
C ALA A 103 -12.73 -27.55 89.40
N ALA A 104 -11.58 -27.94 89.97
CA ALA A 104 -10.29 -27.84 89.29
C ALA A 104 -10.13 -28.84 88.13
N ARG A 105 -10.84 -29.97 88.17
CA ARG A 105 -10.89 -30.94 87.07
C ARG A 105 -11.80 -30.43 85.96
N GLU A 106 -13.01 -29.99 86.29
CA GLU A 106 -13.97 -29.42 85.33
C GLU A 106 -13.41 -28.19 84.62
N LYS A 107 -12.66 -27.33 85.33
CA LYS A 107 -11.97 -26.18 84.73
C LYS A 107 -10.94 -26.63 83.68
N ARG A 108 -10.13 -27.66 83.99
CA ARG A 108 -9.15 -28.19 83.03
C ARG A 108 -9.82 -28.82 81.82
N GLU A 109 -10.87 -29.62 82.03
CA GLU A 109 -11.62 -30.24 80.94
C GLU A 109 -12.26 -29.16 80.01
N ARG A 110 -12.75 -28.05 80.57
CA ARG A 110 -13.25 -26.90 79.78
C ARG A 110 -12.15 -26.16 79.02
N GLU A 111 -10.99 -25.94 79.64
CA GLU A 111 -9.85 -25.29 78.99
C GLU A 111 -9.29 -26.18 77.87
N GLU A 112 -9.23 -27.49 78.06
CA GLU A 112 -8.77 -28.47 77.08
C GLU A 112 -9.74 -28.59 75.89
N THR A 113 -11.05 -28.63 76.14
CA THR A 113 -12.07 -28.61 75.07
C THR A 113 -12.07 -27.31 74.29
N LEU A 114 -11.92 -26.15 74.94
CA LEU A 114 -11.79 -24.87 74.26
C LEU A 114 -10.52 -24.82 73.41
N HIS A 115 -9.39 -25.33 73.91
CA HIS A 115 -8.15 -25.39 73.17
C HIS A 115 -8.25 -26.32 71.96
N GLN A 116 -8.85 -27.50 72.11
CA GLN A 116 -9.12 -28.41 70.98
C GLN A 116 -10.03 -27.77 69.93
N GLN A 117 -11.07 -27.04 70.34
CA GLN A 117 -11.95 -26.32 69.42
C GLN A 117 -11.23 -25.20 68.68
N GLN A 118 -10.35 -24.45 69.37
CA GLN A 118 -9.53 -23.41 68.75
C GLN A 118 -8.53 -23.98 67.75
N MET A 119 -7.88 -25.10 68.09
CA MET A 119 -6.95 -25.79 67.19
C MET A 119 -7.67 -26.33 65.95
N GLY A 120 -8.84 -26.97 66.12
CA GLY A 120 -9.65 -27.44 65.00
C GLY A 120 -10.14 -26.31 64.09
N ASN A 121 -10.55 -25.17 64.65
CA ASN A 121 -10.91 -23.98 63.86
C ASN A 121 -9.71 -23.44 63.07
N PHE A 122 -8.51 -23.44 63.67
CA PHE A 122 -7.30 -22.95 63.00
C PHE A 122 -6.87 -23.88 61.86
N GLU A 123 -6.94 -25.20 62.08
CA GLU A 123 -6.69 -26.21 61.04
C GLU A 123 -7.68 -26.08 59.88
N GLN A 124 -8.96 -25.82 60.17
CA GLN A 124 -9.96 -25.57 59.13
C GLN A 124 -9.66 -24.31 58.31
N ILE A 125 -9.28 -23.21 58.96
CA ILE A 125 -8.90 -21.95 58.27
C ILE A 125 -7.66 -22.16 57.38
N LEU A 126 -6.67 -22.90 57.86
CA LEU A 126 -5.48 -23.23 57.06
C LEU A 126 -5.85 -24.07 55.83
N LEU A 127 -6.69 -25.09 56.00
CA LEU A 127 -7.15 -25.92 54.90
C LEU A 127 -7.94 -25.10 53.87
N GLU A 128 -8.83 -24.20 54.31
CA GLU A 128 -9.57 -23.32 53.41
C GLU A 128 -8.65 -22.38 52.62
N PHE A 129 -7.59 -21.86 53.26
CA PHE A 129 -6.61 -21.01 52.59
C PHE A 129 -5.78 -21.79 51.57
N GLU A 130 -5.30 -22.99 51.91
CA GLU A 130 -4.56 -23.86 51.00
C GLU A 130 -5.42 -24.27 49.80
N THR A 131 -6.69 -24.61 50.05
CA THR A 131 -7.64 -25.00 48.99
C THR A 131 -7.92 -23.82 48.05
N ARG A 132 -8.16 -22.61 48.58
CA ARG A 132 -8.33 -21.41 47.73
C ARG A 132 -7.10 -21.12 46.89
N ARG A 133 -5.92 -21.21 47.48
CA ARG A 133 -4.65 -20.97 46.77
C ARG A 133 -4.44 -21.99 45.65
N ALA A 134 -4.81 -23.25 45.86
CA ALA A 134 -4.74 -24.29 44.82
C ALA A 134 -5.71 -23.98 43.67
N ILE A 135 -6.95 -23.58 43.96
CA ILE A 135 -7.95 -23.20 42.95
C ILE A 135 -7.48 -21.99 42.14
N GLU A 136 -6.99 -20.94 42.79
CA GLU A 136 -6.49 -19.72 42.11
C GLU A 136 -5.32 -20.04 41.17
N GLU A 137 -4.42 -20.95 41.57
CA GLU A 137 -3.30 -21.35 40.72
C GLU A 137 -3.75 -22.20 39.52
N GLU A 138 -4.70 -23.11 39.70
CA GLU A 138 -5.30 -23.86 38.59
C GLU A 138 -6.02 -22.94 37.59
N GLU A 139 -6.80 -21.97 38.07
CA GLU A 139 -7.47 -21.00 37.22
C GLU A 139 -6.46 -20.15 36.42
N ARG A 140 -5.35 -19.76 37.06
CA ARG A 140 -4.26 -19.02 36.40
C ARG A 140 -3.62 -19.85 35.27
N ILE A 141 -3.34 -21.14 35.53
CA ILE A 141 -2.80 -22.06 34.51
C ILE A 141 -3.80 -22.24 33.36
N ALA A 142 -5.08 -22.44 33.68
CA ALA A 142 -6.13 -22.60 32.69
C ALA A 142 -6.35 -21.34 31.83
N GLU A 143 -6.19 -20.14 32.39
CA GLU A 143 -6.25 -18.90 31.62
C GLU A 143 -5.06 -18.75 30.66
N VAL A 144 -3.84 -19.07 31.11
CA VAL A 144 -2.65 -19.05 30.24
C VAL A 144 -2.82 -20.04 29.09
N ALA A 145 -3.26 -21.28 29.37
CA ALA A 145 -3.51 -22.29 28.34
C ALA A 145 -4.57 -21.84 27.31
N ARG A 146 -5.65 -21.17 27.75
CA ARG A 146 -6.65 -20.59 26.86
C ARG A 146 -6.07 -19.50 25.96
N ARG A 147 -5.25 -18.61 26.51
CA ARG A 147 -4.60 -17.54 25.74
C ARG A 147 -3.62 -18.08 24.71
N ASP A 148 -2.85 -19.11 25.05
CA ASP A 148 -1.90 -19.73 24.14
C ASP A 148 -2.62 -20.49 23.01
N SER A 149 -3.72 -21.19 23.31
CA SER A 149 -4.58 -21.82 22.30
C SER A 149 -5.17 -20.81 21.30
N ILE A 150 -5.65 -19.66 21.79
CA ILE A 150 -6.13 -18.57 20.92
C ILE A 150 -5.00 -18.01 20.05
N ARG A 151 -3.80 -17.84 20.62
CA ARG A 151 -2.62 -17.36 19.88
C ARG A 151 -2.23 -18.34 18.76
N GLU A 152 -2.20 -19.64 19.04
CA GLU A 152 -1.91 -20.67 18.05
C GLU A 152 -2.96 -20.68 16.92
N SER A 153 -4.25 -20.62 17.26
CA SER A 153 -5.35 -20.53 16.28
C SER A 153 -5.23 -19.30 15.38
N MET A 154 -4.94 -18.12 15.96
CA MET A 154 -4.70 -16.89 15.22
C MET A 154 -3.48 -16.99 14.28
N THR A 155 -2.45 -17.72 14.68
CA THR A 155 -1.24 -17.93 13.87
C THR A 155 -1.55 -18.84 12.69
N GLN A 156 -2.27 -19.95 12.93
CA GLN A 156 -2.73 -20.85 11.87
C GLN A 156 -3.63 -20.14 10.84
N MET A 157 -4.56 -19.29 11.30
CA MET A 157 -5.41 -18.50 10.38
C MET A 157 -4.59 -17.52 9.53
N ARG A 158 -3.55 -16.90 10.10
CA ARG A 158 -2.66 -16.00 9.35
C ARG A 158 -1.84 -16.74 8.31
N ASP A 159 -1.29 -17.89 8.67
CA ASP A 159 -0.50 -18.73 7.77
C ASP A 159 -1.37 -19.27 6.64
N GLU A 160 -2.59 -19.71 6.94
CA GLU A 160 -3.55 -20.15 5.93
C GLU A 160 -3.96 -19.01 4.99
N ALA A 161 -4.24 -17.82 5.52
CA ALA A 161 -4.53 -16.66 4.69
C ALA A 161 -3.34 -16.23 3.81
N ALA A 162 -2.11 -16.40 4.30
CA ALA A 162 -0.90 -16.16 3.51
C ALA A 162 -0.75 -17.19 2.38
N ARG A 163 -0.99 -18.48 2.65
CA ARG A 163 -1.00 -19.53 1.63
C ARG A 163 -2.06 -19.26 0.55
N GLN A 164 -3.27 -18.89 0.94
CA GLN A 164 -4.35 -18.58 -0.02
C GLN A 164 -4.02 -17.37 -0.89
N ARG A 165 -3.40 -16.32 -0.33
CA ARG A 165 -2.91 -15.18 -1.11
C ARG A 165 -1.85 -15.60 -2.13
N GLN A 166 -0.90 -16.43 -1.73
CA GLN A 166 0.14 -16.93 -2.63
C GLN A 166 -0.47 -17.75 -3.78
N VAL A 167 -1.41 -18.65 -3.50
CA VAL A 167 -2.09 -19.46 -4.53
C VAL A 167 -2.85 -18.57 -5.52
N GLU A 168 -3.52 -17.52 -5.04
CA GLU A 168 -4.24 -16.58 -5.91
C GLU A 168 -3.29 -15.71 -6.74
N GLU A 169 -2.15 -15.30 -6.18
CA GLU A 169 -1.09 -14.60 -6.93
C GLU A 169 -0.47 -15.49 -8.00
N ASP A 170 -0.16 -16.74 -7.68
CA ASP A 170 0.38 -17.73 -8.61
C ASP A 170 -0.64 -18.02 -9.74
N ARG A 171 -1.93 -18.12 -9.41
CA ARG A 171 -3.01 -18.28 -10.40
C ARG A 171 -3.09 -17.09 -11.36
N ARG A 172 -3.05 -15.86 -10.83
CA ARG A 172 -3.06 -14.64 -11.66
C ARG A 172 -1.82 -14.54 -12.53
N PHE A 173 -0.66 -14.94 -12.01
CA PHE A 173 0.58 -14.98 -12.77
C PHE A 173 0.50 -16.01 -13.91
N ALA A 174 -0.04 -17.20 -13.64
CA ALA A 174 -0.26 -18.21 -14.68
C ALA A 174 -1.22 -17.73 -15.78
N GLU A 175 -2.35 -17.09 -15.41
CA GLU A 175 -3.29 -16.50 -16.37
C GLU A 175 -2.63 -15.39 -17.21
N TYR A 176 -1.82 -14.54 -16.59
CA TYR A 176 -1.04 -13.52 -17.29
C TYR A 176 -0.05 -14.13 -18.29
N MET A 177 0.68 -15.18 -17.88
CA MET A 177 1.63 -15.86 -18.74
C MET A 177 0.95 -16.56 -19.92
N GLU A 178 -0.25 -17.11 -19.73
CA GLU A 178 -1.03 -17.72 -20.81
C GLU A 178 -1.51 -16.67 -21.82
N VAL A 179 -1.99 -15.51 -21.36
CA VAL A 179 -2.35 -14.39 -22.24
C VAL A 179 -1.13 -13.87 -22.99
N ALA A 180 0.00 -13.70 -22.31
CA ALA A 180 1.25 -13.25 -22.92
C ALA A 180 1.75 -14.23 -23.99
N ALA A 181 1.65 -15.54 -23.74
CA ALA A 181 1.99 -16.56 -24.74
C ALA A 181 1.10 -16.48 -25.99
N ARG A 182 -0.22 -16.30 -25.82
CA ARG A 182 -1.15 -16.11 -26.95
C ARG A 182 -0.85 -14.85 -27.75
N VAL A 183 -0.48 -13.75 -27.08
CA VAL A 183 -0.06 -12.51 -27.75
C VAL A 183 1.22 -12.75 -28.55
N ALA A 184 2.22 -13.39 -27.95
CA ALA A 184 3.47 -13.73 -28.62
C ALA A 184 3.25 -14.64 -29.85
N GLU A 185 2.34 -15.61 -29.78
CA GLU A 185 1.98 -16.44 -30.93
C GLU A 185 1.34 -15.62 -32.07
N VAL A 186 0.47 -14.67 -31.75
CA VAL A 186 -0.14 -13.76 -32.74
C VAL A 186 0.93 -12.85 -33.34
N GLU A 187 1.85 -12.33 -32.55
CA GLU A 187 2.98 -11.50 -33.02
C GLU A 187 3.92 -12.28 -33.94
N ILE A 188 4.28 -13.52 -33.57
CA ILE A 188 5.11 -14.40 -34.40
C ILE A 188 4.40 -14.67 -35.74
N ARG A 189 3.11 -15.01 -35.71
CA ARG A 189 2.34 -15.23 -36.96
C ARG A 189 2.26 -13.97 -37.81
N ALA A 190 2.03 -12.81 -37.19
CA ALA A 190 2.01 -11.52 -37.89
C ALA A 190 3.37 -11.20 -38.52
N GLN A 191 4.47 -11.56 -37.82
CA GLN A 191 5.82 -11.37 -38.31
C GLN A 191 6.15 -12.34 -39.46
N GLU A 192 5.78 -13.61 -39.37
CA GLU A 192 5.90 -14.58 -40.46
C GLU A 192 5.10 -14.13 -41.70
N GLU A 193 3.88 -13.65 -41.53
CA GLU A 193 3.09 -13.09 -42.62
C GLU A 193 3.72 -11.80 -43.20
N SER A 194 4.33 -10.96 -42.35
CA SER A 194 5.07 -9.76 -42.79
C SER A 194 6.31 -10.14 -43.60
N GLU A 195 7.08 -11.13 -43.14
CA GLU A 195 8.25 -11.65 -43.84
C GLU A 195 7.87 -12.33 -45.15
N GLU A 196 6.75 -13.05 -45.21
CA GLU A 196 6.22 -13.63 -46.44
C GLU A 196 5.72 -12.55 -47.40
N ARG A 197 5.02 -11.52 -46.90
CA ARG A 197 4.64 -10.34 -47.68
C ARG A 197 5.86 -9.63 -48.26
N GLU A 198 6.93 -9.49 -47.47
CA GLU A 198 8.20 -8.90 -47.88
C GLU A 198 8.96 -9.79 -48.87
N ARG A 199 8.91 -11.12 -48.72
CA ARG A 199 9.46 -12.09 -49.68
C ARG A 199 8.76 -12.00 -51.02
N ILE A 200 7.43 -11.97 -51.02
CA ILE A 200 6.60 -11.77 -52.21
C ILE A 200 6.87 -10.39 -52.83
N ARG A 201 7.03 -9.35 -52.01
CA ARG A 201 7.43 -8.00 -52.47
C ARG A 201 8.78 -8.04 -53.17
N ARG A 202 9.80 -8.65 -52.57
CA ARG A 202 11.14 -8.82 -53.17
C ARG A 202 11.13 -9.67 -54.43
N GLY A 203 10.28 -10.70 -54.48
CA GLY A 203 10.04 -11.50 -55.69
C GLY A 203 9.49 -10.64 -56.83
N ARG A 204 8.44 -9.86 -56.56
CA ARG A 204 7.85 -8.94 -57.54
C ARG A 204 8.78 -7.78 -57.92
N LEU A 205 9.61 -7.30 -56.99
CA LEU A 205 10.66 -6.32 -57.30
C LEU A 205 11.77 -6.90 -58.18
N ARG A 206 12.08 -8.20 -58.07
CA ARG A 206 13.04 -8.87 -58.98
C ARG A 206 12.43 -9.09 -60.37
N GLU A 207 11.14 -9.41 -60.47
CA GLU A 207 10.42 -9.43 -61.76
C GLU A 207 10.35 -8.03 -62.39
N CYS A 208 10.21 -6.98 -61.56
CA CYS A 208 10.31 -5.58 -62.01
C CYS A 208 11.75 -5.16 -62.34
N ALA A 209 12.78 -5.82 -61.79
CA ALA A 209 14.18 -5.56 -62.09
C ALA A 209 14.58 -6.05 -63.49
N VAL A 210 13.87 -7.02 -64.07
CA VAL A 210 14.02 -7.40 -65.48
C VAL A 210 13.57 -6.27 -66.42
N CYS A 211 12.73 -5.34 -65.95
CA CYS A 211 12.42 -4.09 -66.67
C CYS A 211 13.39 -2.93 -66.34
N MET A 212 14.31 -3.09 -65.38
CA MET A 212 15.26 -2.04 -64.94
C MET A 212 16.65 -2.15 -65.57
N GLU A 213 16.98 -3.23 -66.28
CA GLU A 213 18.29 -3.37 -66.96
C GLU A 213 18.26 -2.97 -68.44
N GLU A 214 17.10 -2.98 -69.11
CA GLU A 214 17.03 -2.76 -70.57
C GLU A 214 16.69 -1.32 -71.02
N ASN A 215 16.38 -0.39 -70.13
CA ASN A 215 16.10 1.00 -70.52
C ASN A 215 16.92 2.01 -69.72
N ASP A 216 17.79 2.69 -70.45
CA ASP A 216 18.58 3.86 -70.05
C ASP A 216 17.82 4.81 -69.11
N MET A 217 18.52 5.27 -68.07
CA MET A 217 18.11 6.37 -67.18
C MET A 217 17.58 7.62 -67.94
N GLY A 218 17.88 7.76 -69.22
CA GLY A 218 17.34 8.81 -70.09
C GLY A 218 15.83 8.72 -70.37
N TYR A 219 15.23 7.52 -70.39
CA TYR A 219 13.78 7.37 -70.62
C TYR A 219 12.94 7.66 -69.36
N MET A 220 13.56 7.65 -68.17
CA MET A 220 12.90 8.08 -66.92
C MET A 220 12.61 9.59 -66.88
N ILE A 221 13.23 10.40 -67.75
CA ILE A 221 13.07 11.86 -67.78
C ILE A 221 11.76 12.28 -68.48
N GLN A 222 11.16 11.43 -69.32
CA GLN A 222 9.99 11.82 -70.13
C GLN A 222 8.67 11.18 -69.71
N ALA A 223 8.68 10.16 -68.84
CA ALA A 223 7.47 9.53 -68.35
C ALA A 223 7.56 9.33 -66.83
N PRO A 224 6.69 9.96 -66.01
CA PRO A 224 6.63 9.67 -64.59
C PRO A 224 6.30 8.18 -64.42
N CYS A 225 7.19 7.48 -63.71
CA CYS A 225 7.00 6.09 -63.31
C CYS A 225 5.56 5.86 -62.79
N VAL A 226 4.90 4.87 -63.38
CA VAL A 226 3.48 4.51 -63.19
C VAL A 226 3.13 4.09 -61.75
N HIS A 227 4.11 4.00 -60.85
CA HIS A 227 3.92 3.55 -59.47
C HIS A 227 3.38 4.62 -58.51
N TRP A 228 3.24 5.89 -58.94
CA TRP A 228 2.43 6.87 -58.18
C TRP A 228 0.96 6.42 -58.06
N TYR A 229 0.48 5.60 -59.00
CA TYR A 229 -0.91 5.14 -59.07
C TYR A 229 -1.18 3.77 -58.39
N CYS A 230 -0.16 3.11 -57.82
CA CYS A 230 -0.34 1.79 -57.20
C CYS A 230 -0.56 1.81 -55.68
N TYR A 231 -0.31 2.95 -55.03
CA TYR A 231 -0.48 3.12 -53.59
C TYR A 231 -1.15 4.46 -53.33
N GLU A 232 -2.46 4.49 -53.55
CA GLU A 232 -3.23 5.72 -53.36
C GLU A 232 -3.31 6.10 -51.85
N ASP A 233 -3.12 5.16 -50.90
CA ASP A 233 -3.20 5.45 -49.46
C ASP A 233 -1.84 5.40 -48.72
N LEU A 234 -1.14 6.53 -48.74
CA LEU A 234 0.05 6.75 -47.91
C LEU A 234 -0.36 7.17 -46.49
N GLN A 235 -0.42 6.20 -45.57
CA GLN A 235 -0.87 6.39 -44.19
C GLN A 235 0.09 7.19 -43.31
N ASN A 236 1.37 7.28 -43.70
CA ASN A 236 2.44 7.90 -42.90
C ASN A 236 3.29 8.83 -43.76
N LEU A 237 2.67 9.76 -44.46
CA LEU A 237 3.40 10.80 -45.19
C LEU A 237 3.81 11.91 -44.20
N LYS A 238 5.10 11.97 -43.87
CA LYS A 238 5.71 12.98 -42.99
C LYS A 238 7.13 13.27 -43.47
N LEU A 239 7.73 14.37 -43.01
CA LEU A 239 9.10 14.75 -43.42
C LEU A 239 10.13 13.64 -43.16
N ASP A 240 10.02 12.90 -42.06
CA ASP A 240 10.95 11.78 -41.74
C ASP A 240 10.92 10.66 -42.80
N ASN A 241 9.82 10.55 -43.55
CA ASN A 241 9.62 9.50 -44.55
C ASN A 241 9.94 9.97 -45.97
N ILE A 242 10.51 11.18 -46.11
CA ILE A 242 11.06 11.69 -47.37
C ILE A 242 12.58 11.64 -47.30
N MET A 243 13.19 10.76 -48.09
CA MET A 243 14.63 10.81 -48.31
C MET A 243 14.94 11.74 -49.46
N VAL A 244 15.97 12.56 -49.30
CA VAL A 244 16.46 13.46 -50.35
C VAL A 244 17.83 12.97 -50.80
N THR A 245 18.09 12.97 -52.11
CA THR A 245 19.41 12.64 -52.64
C THR A 245 20.41 13.75 -52.34
N PHE A 246 21.69 13.41 -52.26
CA PHE A 246 22.75 14.41 -52.27
C PHE A 246 22.71 15.24 -53.55
N GLU A 247 23.07 16.51 -53.42
CA GLU A 247 23.13 17.47 -54.51
C GLU A 247 24.29 17.21 -55.48
N ASP A 248 25.35 16.55 -54.99
CA ASP A 248 26.52 16.17 -55.77
C ASP A 248 27.20 14.91 -55.16
N PRO A 249 27.68 13.95 -55.98
CA PRO A 249 28.40 12.77 -55.49
C PRO A 249 29.64 13.10 -54.63
N SER A 250 30.28 14.25 -54.84
CA SER A 250 31.45 14.69 -54.06
C SER A 250 31.19 14.84 -52.57
N VAL A 251 29.93 15.05 -52.16
CA VAL A 251 29.55 15.08 -50.73
C VAL A 251 29.83 13.74 -50.05
N ILE A 252 29.50 12.63 -50.73
CA ILE A 252 29.77 11.28 -50.24
C ILE A 252 31.28 11.03 -50.22
N GLU A 253 32.00 11.44 -51.26
CA GLU A 253 33.45 11.29 -51.32
C GLU A 253 34.15 12.04 -50.18
N ALA A 254 33.78 13.29 -49.94
CA ALA A 254 34.28 14.10 -48.85
C ALA A 254 33.98 13.46 -47.49
N PHE A 255 32.76 12.93 -47.30
CA PHE A 255 32.40 12.18 -46.10
C PHE A 255 33.30 10.95 -45.90
N VAL A 256 33.50 10.12 -46.93
CA VAL A 256 34.36 8.93 -46.86
C VAL A 256 35.81 9.30 -46.52
N GLN A 257 36.35 10.34 -47.15
CA GLN A 257 37.69 10.85 -46.83
C GLN A 257 37.78 11.36 -45.39
N GLY A 258 36.73 12.02 -44.91
CA GLY A 258 36.59 12.44 -43.51
C GLY A 258 36.63 11.25 -42.55
N GLN A 259 35.95 10.15 -42.88
CA GLN A 259 35.95 8.94 -42.06
C GLN A 259 37.31 8.25 -41.95
N LEU A 260 38.18 8.39 -42.96
CA LEU A 260 39.56 7.88 -42.90
C LEU A 260 40.40 8.65 -41.87
N LYS A 261 40.20 9.96 -41.75
CA LYS A 261 40.93 10.83 -40.81
C LYS A 261 40.32 10.80 -39.41
N HIS A 262 38.99 10.80 -39.33
CA HIS A 262 38.21 10.88 -38.10
C HIS A 262 37.07 9.85 -38.13
N PRO A 263 37.36 8.57 -37.80
CA PRO A 263 36.36 7.52 -37.85
C PRO A 263 35.20 7.79 -36.88
N MET A 264 33.98 7.60 -37.36
CA MET A 264 32.79 7.68 -36.53
C MET A 264 32.81 6.66 -35.38
N ALA A 265 32.24 7.09 -34.25
CA ALA A 265 31.94 6.20 -33.15
C ALA A 265 31.09 5.03 -33.64
N ARG A 266 31.50 3.81 -33.29
CA ARG A 266 30.85 2.57 -33.70
C ARG A 266 30.94 1.53 -32.59
N LYS A 267 29.96 0.65 -32.52
CA LYS A 267 29.98 -0.52 -31.63
C LYS A 267 29.83 -1.80 -32.44
N ARG A 268 30.42 -2.90 -31.96
CA ARG A 268 30.24 -4.22 -32.56
C ARG A 268 29.20 -4.99 -31.76
N VAL A 269 28.19 -5.51 -32.45
CA VAL A 269 27.15 -6.35 -31.86
C VAL A 269 27.13 -7.66 -32.64
N GLY A 270 27.73 -8.71 -32.07
CA GLY A 270 27.97 -9.97 -32.77
C GLY A 270 28.83 -9.77 -34.02
N THR A 271 28.29 -10.16 -35.19
CA THR A 271 28.94 -10.00 -36.50
C THR A 271 28.72 -8.63 -37.14
N ARG A 272 27.84 -7.79 -36.57
CA ARG A 272 27.46 -6.50 -37.17
C ARG A 272 28.21 -5.35 -36.50
N THR A 273 28.61 -4.38 -37.31
CA THR A 273 29.12 -3.09 -36.83
C THR A 273 28.00 -2.06 -36.94
N VAL A 274 27.65 -1.44 -35.82
CA VAL A 274 26.65 -0.37 -35.76
C VAL A 274 27.39 0.95 -35.61
N TYR A 275 27.19 1.82 -36.58
CA TYR A 275 27.78 3.17 -36.58
C TYR A 275 26.81 4.14 -35.89
N ARG A 276 27.36 5.16 -35.23
CA ARG A 276 26.57 6.30 -34.76
C ARG A 276 25.90 6.98 -35.96
N CYS A 277 24.73 7.58 -35.77
CA CYS A 277 24.09 8.37 -36.83
C CYS A 277 24.95 9.59 -37.21
N HIS A 278 24.97 9.94 -38.50
CA HIS A 278 25.62 11.14 -39.03
C HIS A 278 24.60 11.92 -39.85
N ASN A 279 24.27 13.12 -39.39
CA ASN A 279 23.13 13.89 -39.90
C ASN A 279 23.55 15.21 -40.57
N ASP A 280 24.85 15.51 -40.58
CA ASP A 280 25.38 16.78 -41.09
C ASP A 280 26.40 16.48 -42.17
N PHE A 281 26.00 16.70 -43.42
CA PHE A 281 26.85 16.54 -44.60
C PHE A 281 27.35 17.88 -45.15
N GLY A 282 27.23 18.95 -44.35
CA GLY A 282 27.53 20.31 -44.78
C GLY A 282 26.32 21.02 -45.40
N GLY A 283 26.53 22.29 -45.76
CA GLY A 283 25.54 23.08 -46.49
C GLY A 283 25.56 22.76 -47.98
N LEU A 284 24.46 23.06 -48.67
CA LEU A 284 24.36 22.91 -50.11
C LEU A 284 25.46 23.70 -50.82
N HIS A 285 26.16 23.05 -51.74
CA HIS A 285 27.27 23.67 -52.47
C HIS A 285 26.88 24.93 -53.26
N ASN A 286 25.68 24.96 -53.86
CA ASN A 286 25.09 26.14 -54.49
C ASN A 286 23.58 25.95 -54.76
N ALA A 287 22.89 27.02 -55.17
CA ALA A 287 21.45 27.02 -55.46
C ALA A 287 21.08 26.11 -56.65
N GLU A 288 21.95 25.99 -57.67
CA GLU A 288 21.71 25.08 -58.81
C GLU A 288 21.75 23.60 -58.39
N ALA A 289 22.52 23.28 -57.34
CA ALA A 289 22.63 21.94 -56.79
C ALA A 289 21.30 21.49 -56.12
N LEU A 290 20.49 22.43 -55.62
CA LEU A 290 19.16 22.12 -55.08
C LEU A 290 18.24 21.49 -56.15
N GLY A 291 18.35 21.95 -57.41
CA GLY A 291 17.60 21.37 -58.53
C GLY A 291 17.97 19.92 -58.87
N LYS A 292 19.10 19.43 -58.33
CA LYS A 292 19.57 18.04 -58.50
C LYS A 292 19.16 17.12 -57.34
N MET A 293 18.56 17.69 -56.29
CA MET A 293 18.06 16.93 -55.15
C MET A 293 16.65 16.43 -55.43
N TYR A 294 16.46 15.12 -55.41
CA TYR A 294 15.17 14.49 -55.69
C TYR A 294 14.58 13.91 -54.41
N PRO A 295 13.46 14.46 -53.90
CA PRO A 295 12.76 13.86 -52.78
C PRO A 295 12.11 12.54 -53.22
N LYS A 296 12.28 11.51 -52.41
CA LYS A 296 11.70 10.18 -52.59
C LYS A 296 10.91 9.80 -51.35
N ILE A 297 9.65 9.42 -51.55
CA ILE A 297 8.84 8.82 -50.48
C ILE A 297 9.44 7.45 -50.16
N THR A 298 9.64 7.20 -48.88
CA THR A 298 10.20 5.94 -48.36
C THR A 298 9.31 5.40 -47.26
N ASP A 299 9.72 4.29 -46.65
CA ASP A 299 9.01 3.67 -45.53
C ASP A 299 7.53 3.40 -45.81
N LEU A 300 7.29 2.51 -46.78
CA LEU A 300 5.95 2.03 -47.12
C LEU A 300 5.47 0.92 -46.15
N GLY A 301 6.11 0.75 -44.99
CA GLY A 301 5.79 -0.31 -44.03
C GLY A 301 4.38 -0.22 -43.47
N LEU A 302 3.77 0.97 -43.49
CA LEU A 302 2.39 1.22 -43.08
C LEU A 302 1.46 1.54 -44.27
N ALA A 303 1.92 1.43 -45.51
CA ALA A 303 1.08 1.70 -46.67
C ALA A 303 0.00 0.60 -46.82
N GLN A 304 -1.19 0.99 -47.27
CA GLN A 304 -2.26 0.05 -47.57
C GLN A 304 -2.90 0.39 -48.90
N ARG A 305 -3.65 -0.57 -49.43
CA ARG A 305 -4.45 -0.37 -50.63
C ARG A 305 -5.86 0.07 -50.27
N GLY A 306 -6.39 1.00 -51.06
CA GLY A 306 -7.73 1.54 -50.88
C GLY A 306 -8.82 0.80 -51.63
N ASP A 307 -8.45 -0.20 -52.43
CA ASP A 307 -9.37 -1.05 -53.20
C ASP A 307 -9.89 -2.25 -52.39
N GLY A 308 -9.72 -2.22 -51.06
CA GLY A 308 -10.24 -3.24 -50.16
C GLY A 308 -11.78 -3.22 -50.03
N PRO A 309 -12.40 -4.34 -49.63
CA PRO A 309 -13.86 -4.50 -49.59
C PRO A 309 -14.59 -3.77 -48.44
N GLY A 310 -14.00 -2.74 -47.83
CA GLY A 310 -14.60 -2.04 -46.70
C GLY A 310 -13.99 -0.65 -46.43
N PRO A 311 -14.64 0.18 -45.62
CA PRO A 311 -14.13 1.51 -45.29
C PRO A 311 -12.85 1.40 -44.47
N LEU A 312 -11.84 2.20 -44.84
CA LEU A 312 -10.59 2.31 -44.08
C LEU A 312 -10.84 3.19 -42.85
N LEU A 313 -10.80 2.58 -41.66
CA LEU A 313 -11.25 3.22 -40.42
C LEU A 313 -10.24 3.13 -39.28
N HIS A 314 -9.19 2.30 -39.41
CA HIS A 314 -8.18 2.14 -38.38
C HIS A 314 -7.32 3.40 -38.22
N PRO A 315 -6.67 3.57 -37.05
CA PRO A 315 -5.78 4.70 -36.80
C PRO A 315 -4.63 4.76 -37.80
N ILE A 316 -4.39 5.95 -38.36
CA ILE A 316 -3.27 6.26 -39.25
C ILE A 316 -2.71 7.64 -38.93
N GLN A 317 -1.62 8.01 -39.60
CA GLN A 317 -0.93 9.30 -39.50
C GLN A 317 -0.26 9.55 -38.13
N PRO A 318 0.84 10.32 -38.11
CA PRO A 318 1.39 10.83 -36.85
C PRO A 318 0.50 11.97 -36.31
N ASN A 319 0.59 12.22 -35.01
CA ASN A 319 -0.24 13.17 -34.25
C ASN A 319 -0.48 14.55 -34.91
N GLY A 320 0.58 15.21 -35.38
CA GLY A 320 0.51 16.54 -36.00
C GLY A 320 -0.01 16.54 -37.45
N CYS A 321 -0.26 15.36 -38.03
CA CYS A 321 -0.72 15.20 -39.41
C CYS A 321 -2.11 14.59 -39.51
N HIS A 322 -2.79 14.31 -38.39
CA HIS A 322 -4.13 13.72 -38.45
C HIS A 322 -5.08 14.56 -39.31
N ALA A 323 -5.68 13.94 -40.31
CA ALA A 323 -6.74 14.52 -41.11
C ALA A 323 -8.07 14.50 -40.32
N PRO A 324 -9.01 15.42 -40.62
CA PRO A 324 -10.28 15.49 -39.89
C PRO A 324 -11.06 14.18 -39.98
N GLU A 325 -11.08 13.51 -41.14
CA GLU A 325 -11.77 12.24 -41.30
C GLU A 325 -11.17 11.08 -40.49
N VAL A 326 -9.89 11.18 -40.15
CA VAL A 326 -9.16 10.20 -39.33
C VAL A 326 -9.50 10.40 -37.87
N LEU A 327 -9.41 11.64 -37.36
CA LEU A 327 -9.79 11.96 -35.98
C LEU A 327 -11.26 11.65 -35.69
N LEU A 328 -12.13 11.95 -36.65
CA LEU A 328 -13.57 11.75 -36.54
C LEU A 328 -14.01 10.32 -36.90
N GLY A 329 -13.08 9.44 -37.31
CA GLY A 329 -13.41 8.06 -37.67
C GLY A 329 -14.41 7.96 -38.83
N THR A 330 -14.44 8.95 -39.73
CA THR A 330 -15.44 9.01 -40.81
C THR A 330 -15.06 8.22 -42.05
N GLY A 331 -13.96 7.46 -41.97
CA GLY A 331 -13.37 6.76 -43.09
C GLY A 331 -12.44 7.65 -43.89
N TRP A 332 -11.29 7.09 -44.25
CA TRP A 332 -10.26 7.80 -45.01
C TRP A 332 -9.93 7.07 -46.31
N SER A 333 -9.22 7.78 -47.18
CA SER A 333 -8.73 7.33 -48.49
C SER A 333 -7.45 8.10 -48.83
N TYR A 334 -7.04 8.10 -50.09
CA TYR A 334 -5.88 8.85 -50.60
C TYR A 334 -5.89 10.33 -50.20
N SER A 335 -7.07 10.90 -49.98
CA SER A 335 -7.28 12.27 -49.50
C SER A 335 -6.55 12.57 -48.18
N ALA A 336 -6.32 11.56 -47.33
CA ALA A 336 -5.56 11.70 -46.09
C ALA A 336 -4.07 11.92 -46.39
N GLY A 337 -3.54 11.29 -47.44
CA GLY A 337 -2.19 11.56 -47.95
C GLY A 337 -2.05 12.98 -48.50
N ILE A 338 -3.07 13.49 -49.19
CA ILE A 338 -3.11 14.88 -49.66
C ILE A 338 -3.09 15.89 -48.50
N TRP A 339 -3.85 15.61 -47.43
CA TRP A 339 -3.82 16.42 -46.22
C TRP A 339 -2.40 16.46 -45.62
N ASN A 340 -1.78 15.30 -45.42
CA ASN A 340 -0.40 15.22 -44.92
C ASN A 340 0.60 15.98 -45.81
N PHE A 341 0.43 15.91 -47.13
CA PHE A 341 1.26 16.67 -48.06
C PHE A 341 1.12 18.17 -47.82
N GLY A 342 -0.10 18.69 -47.63
CA GLY A 342 -0.32 20.09 -47.23
C GLY A 342 0.35 20.44 -45.91
N ILE A 343 0.27 19.58 -44.89
CA ILE A 343 0.97 19.77 -43.61
C ILE A 343 2.49 19.85 -43.80
N MET A 344 3.04 18.99 -44.65
CA MET A 344 4.48 18.99 -44.96
C MET A 344 4.91 20.24 -45.72
N VAL A 345 4.16 20.66 -46.74
CA VAL A 345 4.43 21.89 -47.50
C VAL A 345 4.46 23.08 -46.53
N TRP A 346 3.45 23.19 -45.66
CA TRP A 346 3.44 24.24 -44.64
C TRP A 346 4.65 24.15 -43.71
N LYS A 347 4.95 22.98 -43.15
CA LYS A 347 6.05 22.80 -42.19
C LYS A 347 7.42 23.12 -42.81
N LEU A 348 7.61 22.77 -44.09
CA LEU A 348 8.83 23.07 -44.83
C LEU A 348 9.01 24.58 -45.03
N LEU A 349 7.94 25.29 -45.40
CA LEU A 349 8.00 26.71 -45.71
C LEU A 349 7.98 27.59 -44.44
N ALA A 350 7.10 27.28 -43.48
CA ALA A 350 6.88 28.05 -42.27
C ALA A 350 7.86 27.71 -41.14
N GLY A 351 8.58 26.59 -41.24
CA GLY A 351 9.46 26.07 -40.17
C GLY A 351 8.71 25.57 -38.92
N ARG A 352 7.38 25.56 -38.91
CA ARG A 352 6.53 25.14 -37.78
C ARG A 352 5.30 24.35 -38.25
N GLY A 353 4.72 23.53 -37.37
CA GLY A 353 3.49 22.79 -37.67
C GLY A 353 2.28 23.70 -37.85
N LEU A 354 1.35 23.30 -38.73
CA LEU A 354 0.14 24.08 -39.02
C LEU A 354 -0.86 24.09 -37.85
N PHE A 355 -1.03 22.94 -37.20
CA PHE A 355 -1.94 22.70 -36.07
C PHE A 355 -1.20 22.33 -34.77
N GLU A 356 0.02 22.85 -34.60
CA GLU A 356 0.87 22.61 -33.42
C GLU A 356 0.98 23.88 -32.57
N GLN A 357 -0.14 24.52 -32.23
CA GLN A 357 -0.12 25.70 -31.36
C GLN A 357 0.33 25.30 -29.94
N GLY A 358 1.53 25.70 -29.54
CA GLY A 358 1.93 25.76 -28.13
C GLY A 358 2.70 24.57 -27.53
N ASN A 359 3.34 23.70 -28.33
CA ASN A 359 4.19 22.60 -27.80
C ASN A 359 3.51 21.79 -26.68
N LEU A 360 2.20 21.56 -26.77
CA LEU A 360 1.50 20.75 -25.77
C LEU A 360 1.97 19.31 -25.89
N ASN A 361 2.79 18.91 -24.92
CA ASN A 361 3.15 17.53 -24.69
C ASN A 361 2.47 17.10 -23.38
N PRO A 362 1.50 16.16 -23.41
CA PRO A 362 1.14 15.29 -24.52
C PRO A 362 0.19 15.90 -25.57
N TYR A 363 0.17 15.29 -26.76
CA TYR A 363 -0.75 15.59 -27.85
C TYR A 363 -2.23 15.49 -27.42
N SER A 364 -3.06 16.39 -27.95
CA SER A 364 -4.50 16.44 -27.69
C SER A 364 -5.29 16.53 -29.00
N ALA A 365 -6.09 15.51 -29.30
CA ALA A 365 -6.93 15.51 -30.50
C ALA A 365 -8.01 16.60 -30.48
N VAL A 366 -8.56 16.93 -29.30
CA VAL A 366 -9.53 18.02 -29.15
C VAL A 366 -8.87 19.39 -29.41
N GLN A 367 -7.63 19.60 -28.97
CA GLN A 367 -6.90 20.83 -29.31
C GLN A 367 -6.58 20.88 -30.81
N HIS A 368 -6.17 19.76 -31.42
CA HIS A 368 -5.91 19.70 -32.86
C HIS A 368 -7.18 20.10 -33.66
N LEU A 369 -8.35 19.57 -33.31
CA LEU A 369 -9.61 19.98 -33.93
C LEU A 369 -9.96 21.46 -33.69
N ALA A 370 -9.65 21.99 -32.50
CA ALA A 370 -9.84 23.42 -32.21
C ALA A 370 -8.96 24.31 -33.11
N ASP A 371 -7.71 23.91 -33.34
CA ASP A 371 -6.78 24.59 -34.26
C ASP A 371 -7.26 24.50 -35.71
N MET A 372 -7.84 23.37 -36.13
CA MET A 372 -8.49 23.24 -37.45
C MET A 372 -9.66 24.23 -37.56
N ILE A 373 -10.54 24.29 -36.56
CA ILE A 373 -11.69 25.19 -36.57
C ILE A 373 -11.26 26.66 -36.65
N ALA A 374 -10.20 27.03 -35.94
CA ALA A 374 -9.67 28.39 -35.99
C ALA A 374 -9.12 28.77 -37.38
N LEU A 375 -8.48 27.84 -38.10
CA LEU A 375 -7.83 28.14 -39.39
C LEU A 375 -8.75 27.98 -40.60
N ILE A 376 -9.59 26.93 -40.62
CA ILE A 376 -10.41 26.58 -41.79
C ILE A 376 -11.91 26.68 -41.52
N GLY A 377 -12.31 27.31 -40.41
CA GLY A 377 -13.69 27.53 -40.03
C GLY A 377 -14.36 26.29 -39.41
N PRO A 378 -15.65 26.39 -39.02
CA PRO A 378 -16.36 25.31 -38.35
C PRO A 378 -16.47 24.05 -39.21
N ALA A 379 -16.45 22.88 -38.57
CA ALA A 379 -16.67 21.61 -39.25
C ALA A 379 -18.06 21.56 -39.91
N PRO A 380 -18.16 21.16 -41.19
CA PRO A 380 -19.44 21.04 -41.88
C PRO A 380 -20.37 20.03 -41.22
N SER A 381 -21.67 20.31 -41.19
CA SER A 381 -22.70 19.43 -40.60
C SER A 381 -22.70 18.03 -41.19
N VAL A 382 -22.43 17.88 -42.49
CA VAL A 382 -22.32 16.58 -43.15
C VAL A 382 -21.18 15.73 -42.57
N LEU A 383 -20.04 16.33 -42.19
CA LEU A 383 -18.92 15.61 -41.61
C LEU A 383 -19.24 15.19 -40.17
N ILE A 384 -19.90 16.07 -39.42
CA ILE A 384 -20.39 15.77 -38.06
C ILE A 384 -21.41 14.62 -38.10
N GLN A 385 -22.30 14.61 -39.09
CA GLN A 385 -23.26 13.52 -39.26
C GLN A 385 -22.55 12.19 -39.59
N ARG A 386 -21.56 12.20 -40.49
CA ARG A 386 -20.74 11.00 -40.79
C ARG A 386 -20.05 10.45 -39.55
N GLU A 387 -19.58 11.31 -38.66
CA GLU A 387 -18.96 10.91 -37.39
C GLU A 387 -19.98 10.17 -36.53
N LYS A 388 -21.17 10.76 -36.31
CA LYS A 388 -22.27 10.13 -35.56
C LYS A 388 -22.66 8.77 -36.14
N ASP A 389 -22.83 8.68 -37.46
CA ASP A 389 -23.23 7.45 -38.16
C ASP A 389 -22.18 6.33 -38.01
N ARG A 390 -20.91 6.70 -37.84
CA ARG A 390 -19.77 5.76 -37.76
C ARG A 390 -19.31 5.45 -36.34
N ARG A 391 -19.81 6.13 -35.30
CA ARG A 391 -19.51 5.84 -33.88
C ARG A 391 -19.79 4.38 -33.48
N GLN A 392 -20.79 3.75 -34.11
CA GLN A 392 -21.18 2.37 -33.85
C GLN A 392 -20.23 1.32 -34.44
N TRP A 393 -19.41 1.69 -35.43
CA TRP A 393 -18.47 0.76 -36.04
C TRP A 393 -17.40 0.35 -35.03
N ARG A 394 -17.02 -0.93 -35.05
CA ARG A 394 -16.02 -1.49 -34.16
C ARG A 394 -14.90 -2.14 -34.97
N TRP A 395 -13.67 -1.75 -34.67
CA TRP A 395 -12.46 -2.38 -35.20
C TRP A 395 -12.31 -3.77 -34.62
N ASN A 396 -11.87 -4.69 -35.49
CA ASN A 396 -11.47 -6.03 -35.12
C ASN A 396 -10.17 -6.37 -35.89
N PRO A 397 -9.04 -6.56 -35.20
CA PRO A 397 -8.87 -6.50 -33.74
C PRO A 397 -9.01 -5.06 -33.19
N GLN A 398 -9.25 -4.96 -31.88
CA GLN A 398 -9.15 -3.70 -31.15
C GLN A 398 -7.67 -3.27 -31.07
N VAL A 399 -7.43 -1.97 -30.91
CA VAL A 399 -6.08 -1.38 -30.95
C VAL A 399 -5.80 -0.60 -29.67
N PHE A 400 -4.58 -0.69 -29.15
CA PHE A 400 -4.15 0.09 -27.99
C PHE A 400 -3.80 1.53 -28.40
N ASN A 401 -4.31 2.51 -27.66
CA ASN A 401 -3.90 3.91 -27.82
C ASN A 401 -2.62 4.25 -27.03
N SER A 402 -2.16 5.51 -27.13
CA SER A 402 -0.95 5.99 -26.45
C SER A 402 -0.99 5.91 -24.91
N SER A 403 -2.16 5.75 -24.31
CA SER A 403 -2.35 5.54 -22.87
C SER A 403 -2.50 4.06 -22.50
N SER A 404 -2.16 3.15 -23.42
CA SER A 404 -2.32 1.70 -23.26
C SER A 404 -3.76 1.25 -23.02
N LYS A 405 -4.75 2.06 -23.40
CA LYS A 405 -6.16 1.69 -23.35
C LYS A 405 -6.53 0.94 -24.63
N LEU A 406 -7.18 -0.22 -24.48
CA LEU A 406 -7.72 -0.97 -25.60
C LEU A 406 -8.95 -0.24 -26.17
N CYS A 407 -8.94 0.06 -27.47
CA CYS A 407 -9.95 0.87 -28.14
C CYS A 407 -10.54 0.11 -29.33
N GLY A 408 -11.87 0.14 -29.43
CA GLY A 408 -12.61 -0.49 -30.51
C GLY A 408 -13.02 0.46 -31.62
N ASN A 409 -12.78 1.78 -31.54
CA ASN A 409 -13.13 2.74 -32.58
C ASN A 409 -12.35 4.04 -32.43
N ALA A 410 -12.50 4.95 -33.41
CA ALA A 410 -11.80 6.23 -33.45
C ALA A 410 -12.12 7.13 -32.25
N ALA A 411 -13.38 7.21 -31.82
CA ALA A 411 -13.76 8.03 -30.67
C ALA A 411 -13.07 7.54 -29.38
N GLU A 412 -13.05 6.24 -29.13
CA GLU A 412 -12.34 5.66 -27.98
C GLU A 412 -10.82 5.86 -28.07
N PHE A 413 -10.25 5.76 -29.28
CA PHE A 413 -8.81 5.87 -29.51
C PHE A 413 -8.30 7.31 -29.36
N TYR A 414 -8.98 8.28 -29.97
CA TYR A 414 -8.59 9.69 -29.99
C TYR A 414 -9.20 10.52 -28.85
N GLY A 415 -10.09 9.95 -28.04
CA GLY A 415 -10.72 10.65 -26.91
C GLY A 415 -11.95 11.49 -27.28
N GLY A 416 -12.63 11.12 -28.37
CA GLY A 416 -13.95 11.65 -28.72
C GLY A 416 -15.08 11.05 -27.86
N PRO A 417 -16.36 11.34 -28.20
CA PRO A 417 -16.79 12.18 -29.31
C PRO A 417 -16.38 13.65 -29.14
N PHE A 418 -16.20 14.37 -30.25
CA PHE A 418 -15.77 15.78 -30.24
C PHE A 418 -16.92 16.78 -30.44
N PHE A 419 -18.08 16.29 -30.85
CA PHE A 419 -19.28 17.08 -31.08
C PHE A 419 -20.45 16.53 -30.28
N THR A 420 -21.26 17.44 -29.75
CA THR A 420 -22.53 17.16 -29.08
C THR A 420 -23.59 16.69 -30.08
N ASP A 421 -24.75 16.26 -29.57
CA ASP A 421 -25.86 15.76 -30.40
C ASP A 421 -26.49 16.85 -31.28
N ASP A 422 -26.41 18.11 -30.89
CA ASP A 422 -26.77 19.29 -31.70
C ASP A 422 -25.67 19.73 -32.68
N GLY A 423 -24.48 19.10 -32.63
CA GLY A 423 -23.36 19.39 -33.52
C GLY A 423 -22.43 20.51 -33.04
N THR A 424 -22.58 20.95 -31.79
CA THR A 424 -21.67 21.92 -31.17
C THR A 424 -20.34 21.25 -30.83
N PHE A 425 -19.22 21.92 -31.13
CA PHE A 425 -17.88 21.43 -30.80
C PHE A 425 -17.65 21.50 -29.28
N ILE A 426 -17.30 20.37 -28.66
CA ILE A 426 -17.12 20.26 -27.20
C ILE A 426 -15.90 21.06 -26.72
N GLY A 427 -14.90 21.23 -27.57
CA GLY A 427 -13.69 22.00 -27.29
C GLY A 427 -13.78 23.48 -27.63
N ASN A 428 -14.97 24.09 -27.73
CA ASN A 428 -15.12 25.46 -28.26
C ASN A 428 -14.27 26.50 -27.50
N GLN A 429 -14.09 26.34 -26.18
CA GLN A 429 -13.20 27.17 -25.36
C GLN A 429 -11.72 27.09 -25.73
N LEU A 430 -11.32 26.05 -26.45
CA LEU A 430 -9.95 25.82 -26.90
C LEU A 430 -9.66 26.48 -28.26
N VAL A 431 -10.70 26.97 -28.96
CA VAL A 431 -10.56 27.55 -30.30
C VAL A 431 -9.94 28.94 -30.20
N PRO A 432 -8.75 29.18 -30.76
CA PRO A 432 -8.16 30.52 -30.78
C PRO A 432 -8.86 31.38 -31.86
N HIS A 433 -10.03 31.94 -31.52
CA HIS A 433 -10.87 32.71 -32.47
C HIS A 433 -10.20 33.95 -33.08
N THR A 434 -9.10 34.44 -32.50
CA THR A 434 -8.32 35.56 -33.03
C THR A 434 -7.29 35.14 -34.08
N ARG A 435 -7.10 33.84 -34.30
CA ARG A 435 -6.15 33.29 -35.26
C ARG A 435 -6.70 33.46 -36.68
N ILE A 436 -5.89 34.02 -37.57
CA ILE A 436 -6.22 34.21 -38.98
C ILE A 436 -5.09 33.59 -39.79
N TRP A 437 -5.41 32.63 -40.67
CA TRP A 437 -4.40 31.87 -41.39
C TRP A 437 -3.53 32.76 -42.29
N GLU A 438 -4.13 33.75 -42.92
CA GLU A 438 -3.48 34.71 -43.80
C GLU A 438 -2.49 35.64 -43.07
N ASN A 439 -2.56 35.75 -41.74
CA ASN A 439 -1.58 36.50 -40.97
C ASN A 439 -0.34 35.66 -40.63
N GLU A 440 -0.36 34.37 -40.94
CA GLU A 440 0.69 33.40 -40.61
C GLU A 440 1.51 32.98 -41.83
N VAL A 441 1.47 33.75 -42.92
CA VAL A 441 2.22 33.46 -44.16
C VAL A 441 3.69 33.16 -43.86
N PRO A 442 4.27 32.08 -44.42
CA PRO A 442 5.69 31.84 -44.29
C PRO A 442 6.53 33.00 -44.83
N GLU A 443 7.62 33.35 -44.15
CA GLU A 443 8.49 34.48 -44.54
C GLU A 443 9.12 34.31 -45.93
N CYS A 444 9.27 33.07 -46.39
CA CYS A 444 9.82 32.73 -47.71
C CYS A 444 8.83 32.93 -48.87
N ILE A 445 7.54 33.19 -48.59
CA ILE A 445 6.53 33.43 -49.61
C ILE A 445 6.42 34.93 -49.90
N PRO A 446 6.69 35.38 -51.15
CA PRO A 446 6.53 36.78 -51.54
C PRO A 446 5.09 37.27 -51.34
N ARG A 447 4.93 38.55 -51.02
CA ARG A 447 3.61 39.13 -50.75
C ARG A 447 2.67 39.00 -51.95
N GLU A 448 3.19 39.14 -53.16
CA GLU A 448 2.45 39.04 -54.41
C GLU A 448 1.91 37.62 -54.68
N GLU A 449 2.55 36.59 -54.10
CA GLU A 449 2.19 35.18 -54.26
C GLU A 449 1.27 34.65 -53.15
N THR A 450 1.08 35.42 -52.08
CA THR A 450 0.29 35.03 -50.89
C THR A 450 -1.07 34.44 -51.26
N ASP A 451 -1.81 35.13 -52.14
CA ASP A 451 -3.15 34.68 -52.55
C ASP A 451 -3.11 33.36 -53.32
N GLN A 452 -2.10 33.17 -54.17
CA GLN A 452 -1.92 31.93 -54.94
C GLN A 452 -1.49 30.78 -54.03
N PHE A 453 -0.58 31.05 -53.09
CA PHE A 453 -0.14 30.09 -52.09
C PHE A 453 -1.31 29.59 -51.23
N PHE A 454 -2.15 30.48 -50.69
CA PHE A 454 -3.31 30.04 -49.91
C PHE A 454 -4.39 29.36 -50.75
N LYS A 455 -4.57 29.75 -52.02
CA LYS A 455 -5.42 29.00 -52.94
C LYS A 455 -4.92 27.58 -53.11
N PHE A 456 -3.62 27.38 -53.31
CA PHE A 456 -2.99 26.06 -53.39
C PHE A 456 -3.15 25.27 -52.08
N MET A 457 -2.84 25.88 -50.93
CA MET A 457 -2.97 25.23 -49.61
C MET A 457 -4.39 24.77 -49.31
N ARG A 458 -5.41 25.57 -49.64
CA ARG A 458 -6.83 25.21 -49.42
C ARG A 458 -7.32 24.05 -50.27
N ARG A 459 -6.62 23.72 -51.35
CA ARG A 459 -6.91 22.51 -52.13
C ARG A 459 -6.49 21.23 -51.41
N MET A 460 -5.60 21.33 -50.42
CA MET A 460 -5.12 20.21 -49.60
C MET A 460 -5.74 20.22 -48.20
N ILE A 461 -5.83 21.40 -47.58
CA ILE A 461 -6.28 21.61 -46.21
C ILE A 461 -7.72 22.11 -46.24
N CYS A 462 -8.66 21.17 -46.32
CA CYS A 462 -10.09 21.44 -46.18
C CYS A 462 -10.80 20.26 -45.48
N TRP A 463 -11.96 20.55 -44.91
CA TRP A 463 -12.71 19.61 -44.08
C TRP A 463 -13.13 18.33 -44.80
N LEU A 464 -13.68 18.47 -46.01
CA LEU A 464 -14.27 17.35 -46.73
C LEU A 464 -13.21 16.64 -47.58
N PRO A 465 -12.96 15.34 -47.33
CA PRO A 465 -11.98 14.55 -48.08
C PRO A 465 -12.19 14.61 -49.60
N GLU A 466 -13.44 14.51 -50.04
CA GLU A 466 -13.84 14.54 -51.45
C GLU A 466 -13.70 15.92 -52.13
N LYS A 467 -13.40 16.97 -51.37
CA LYS A 467 -13.13 18.32 -51.90
C LYS A 467 -11.63 18.60 -52.03
N ARG A 468 -10.78 17.72 -51.52
CA ARG A 468 -9.33 17.85 -51.68
C ARG A 468 -8.93 17.50 -53.11
N ALA A 469 -7.99 18.26 -53.65
CA ALA A 469 -7.44 17.98 -54.96
C ALA A 469 -6.66 16.66 -54.94
N THR A 470 -6.68 15.96 -56.07
CA THR A 470 -5.79 14.83 -56.31
C THR A 470 -4.36 15.31 -56.50
N ALA A 471 -3.38 14.41 -56.30
CA ALA A 471 -1.98 14.72 -56.57
C ALA A 471 -1.74 15.14 -58.04
N ARG A 472 -2.49 14.57 -58.99
CA ARG A 472 -2.41 14.94 -60.40
C ARG A 472 -2.83 16.38 -60.61
N GLU A 473 -3.91 16.82 -59.97
CA GLU A 473 -4.39 18.20 -60.08
C GLU A 473 -3.45 19.18 -59.38
N LEU A 474 -2.87 18.82 -58.24
CA LEU A 474 -1.90 19.65 -57.52
C LEU A 474 -0.60 19.83 -58.32
N LYS A 475 -0.14 18.79 -59.03
CA LYS A 475 1.04 18.85 -59.89
C LYS A 475 0.90 19.91 -61.00
N SER A 476 -0.33 20.13 -61.46
CA SER A 476 -0.66 21.11 -62.51
C SER A 476 -1.20 22.42 -61.93
N ASP A 477 -0.99 22.68 -60.64
CA ASP A 477 -1.46 23.90 -60.02
C ASP A 477 -0.62 25.12 -60.46
N PRO A 478 -1.25 26.26 -60.81
CA PRO A 478 -0.54 27.46 -61.26
C PRO A 478 0.46 28.01 -60.26
N TRP A 479 0.38 27.67 -58.97
CA TRP A 479 1.38 28.07 -58.00
C TRP A 479 2.79 27.58 -58.36
N PHE A 480 2.92 26.45 -59.06
CA PHE A 480 4.21 25.96 -59.55
C PHE A 480 4.70 26.64 -60.85
N ASP A 481 3.82 27.32 -61.60
CA ASP A 481 4.17 27.96 -62.87
C ASP A 481 5.07 29.19 -62.68
N ASN A 482 5.04 29.82 -61.50
CA ASN A 482 5.92 30.95 -61.17
C ASN A 482 7.29 30.50 -60.65
N ILE A 483 7.41 29.26 -60.14
CA ILE A 483 8.66 28.71 -59.60
C ILE A 483 9.65 28.34 -60.72
N THR A 484 9.17 28.14 -61.94
CA THR A 484 9.99 27.78 -63.11
C THR A 484 10.52 28.97 -63.91
N ARG A 485 10.28 30.22 -63.46
CA ARG A 485 10.66 31.46 -64.18
C ARG A 485 11.91 32.18 -63.65
N THR A 486 12.59 31.60 -62.67
CA THR A 486 13.91 32.03 -62.17
C THR A 486 14.90 30.90 -62.35
#